data_AF-R1HRX4-F1
#
_entry.id   AF-R1HRX4-F1
#
_cell.length_a   1.000
_cell.length_b   1.000
_cell.length_c   1.000
_cell.angle_alpha   90.00
_cell.angle_beta   90.00
_cell.angle_gamma   90.00
#
_symmetry.space_group_name_H-M   'P 1'
#
loop_
_entity.id
_entity.type
_entity.pdbx_description
1 polymer ?
#
loop_
_entity_poly.entity_id
_entity_poly.type
_entity_poly.pdbx_seq_one_letter_code
_entity_poly.pdbx_strand_id
1 'polypeptide(L)'
;MTRLDFGFAGLVLDRMDDITGELGELLAELESRVEPGLAGWTPEAREAYLRARRDWARAAERLPGCLERARAAFGELSSRA
;
A
#
# COMPACT_ATOMS: atom_id res chain seq x y z
N MET A 1 12.15 -25.76 -19.01
CA MET A 1 10.85 -25.18 -19.39
C MET A 1 10.13 -24.83 -18.09
N THR A 2 9.99 -23.54 -17.85
CA THR A 2 9.60 -22.90 -16.57
C THR A 2 8.24 -23.36 -16.08
N ARG A 3 8.22 -24.33 -15.18
CA ARG A 3 7.09 -24.53 -14.27
C ARG A 3 7.05 -23.24 -13.45
N LEU A 4 6.13 -22.34 -13.79
CA LEU A 4 5.86 -21.14 -12.99
C LEU A 4 5.73 -21.59 -11.54
N ASP A 5 6.62 -21.11 -10.67
CA ASP A 5 6.56 -21.40 -9.24
C ASP A 5 5.43 -20.56 -8.64
N PHE A 6 4.20 -21.03 -8.84
CA PHE A 6 3.00 -20.37 -8.33
C PHE A 6 2.99 -20.30 -6.80
N GLY A 7 3.73 -21.18 -6.11
CA GLY A 7 3.94 -21.10 -4.66
C GLY A 7 4.80 -19.90 -4.28
N PHE A 8 5.90 -19.66 -5.01
CA PHE A 8 6.71 -18.45 -4.84
C PHE A 8 5.93 -17.17 -5.14
N ALA A 9 5.10 -17.17 -6.19
CA ALA A 9 4.24 -16.02 -6.52
C ALA A 9 3.25 -15.68 -5.39
N GLY A 10 2.64 -16.69 -4.76
CA GLY A 10 1.78 -16.50 -3.59
C GLY A 10 2.52 -15.89 -2.40
N LEU A 11 3.70 -16.42 -2.08
CA LEU A 11 4.53 -15.92 -0.98
C LEU A 11 4.98 -14.47 -1.20
N VAL A 12 5.29 -14.09 -2.43
CA VAL A 12 5.62 -12.69 -2.78
C VAL A 12 4.39 -11.79 -2.58
N LEU A 13 3.20 -12.22 -2.97
CA LEU A 13 1.98 -11.44 -2.79
C LEU A 13 1.62 -11.26 -1.31
N ASP A 14 1.74 -12.31 -0.50
CA ASP A 14 1.52 -12.24 0.96
C ASP A 14 2.49 -11.23 1.59
N ARG A 15 3.78 -11.30 1.23
CA ARG A 15 4.78 -10.34 1.70
C ARG A 15 4.47 -8.90 1.28
N MET A 16 3.95 -8.69 0.07
CA MET A 16 3.57 -7.35 -0.39
C MET A 16 2.36 -6.81 0.36
N ASP A 17 1.44 -7.67 0.79
CA ASP A 17 0.31 -7.30 1.63
C ASP A 17 0.76 -6.88 3.02
N ASP A 18 1.66 -7.66 3.66
CA ASP A 18 2.28 -7.32 4.93
C ASP A 18 2.97 -5.94 4.89
N ILE A 19 3.81 -5.70 3.86
CA ILE A 19 4.49 -4.42 3.65
C ILE A 19 3.47 -3.29 3.46
N THR A 20 2.35 -3.55 2.78
CA THR A 20 1.28 -2.54 2.61
C THR A 20 0.65 -2.18 3.95
N GLY A 21 0.46 -3.15 4.84
CA GLY A 21 0.03 -2.94 6.23
C GLY A 21 1.03 -2.11 7.03
N GLU A 22 2.30 -2.51 7.05
CA GLU A 22 3.39 -1.82 7.76
C GLU A 22 3.53 -0.35 7.31
N LEU A 23 3.39 -0.09 6.01
CA LEU A 23 3.40 1.27 5.46
C LEU A 23 2.22 2.12 5.95
N GLY A 24 1.06 1.49 6.16
CA GLY A 24 -0.11 2.14 6.75
C GLY A 24 0.12 2.53 8.21
N GLU A 25 0.71 1.63 9.00
CA GLU A 25 1.06 1.88 10.41
C GLU A 25 2.09 3.00 10.55
N LEU A 26 3.15 2.97 9.73
CA LEU A 26 4.18 4.01 9.72
C LEU A 26 3.62 5.39 9.37
N LEU A 27 2.67 5.46 8.43
CA LEU A 27 1.97 6.71 8.11
C LEU A 27 1.17 7.20 9.31
N ALA A 28 0.40 6.33 9.96
CA ALA A 28 -0.41 6.72 11.12
C ALA A 28 0.46 7.23 12.27
N GLU A 29 1.62 6.62 12.49
CA GLU A 29 2.62 7.10 13.45
C GLU A 29 3.15 8.49 13.08
N LEU A 30 3.50 8.71 11.80
CA LEU A 30 3.93 10.02 11.30
C LEU A 30 2.85 11.09 11.52
N GLU A 31 1.61 10.79 11.16
CA GLU A 31 0.46 11.69 11.33
C GLU A 31 0.25 12.05 12.80
N SER A 32 0.33 11.07 13.72
CA SER A 32 0.19 11.32 15.16
C SER A 32 1.21 12.31 15.73
N ARG A 33 2.42 12.36 15.13
CA ARG A 33 3.50 13.27 15.52
C ARG A 33 3.35 14.65 14.89
N VAL A 34 2.84 14.72 13.67
CA VAL A 34 2.74 15.95 12.89
C VAL A 34 1.46 16.73 13.20
N GLU A 35 0.32 16.04 13.32
CA GLU A 35 -1.00 16.66 13.49
C GLU A 35 -1.09 17.65 14.67
N PRO A 36 -0.51 17.37 15.86
CA PRO A 36 -0.50 18.33 16.97
C PRO A 36 0.21 19.65 16.63
N GLY A 37 1.19 19.62 15.73
CA GLY A 37 1.97 20.80 15.34
C GLY A 37 1.34 21.61 14.20
N LEU A 38 0.37 21.06 13.47
CA LEU A 38 -0.21 21.69 12.27
C LEU A 38 -0.86 23.04 12.53
N ALA A 39 -1.37 23.29 13.73
CA ALA A 39 -1.98 24.56 14.10
C ALA A 39 -0.98 25.73 14.10
N GLY A 40 0.32 25.44 14.31
CA GLY A 40 1.39 26.43 14.28
C GLY A 40 2.04 26.62 12.90
N TRP A 41 1.61 25.88 11.88
CA TRP A 41 2.19 25.97 10.55
C TRP A 41 1.57 27.12 9.75
N THR A 42 2.31 27.60 8.74
CA THR A 42 1.72 28.53 7.79
C THR A 42 0.60 27.85 6.99
N PRO A 43 -0.38 28.62 6.47
CA PRO A 43 -1.46 28.07 5.65
C PRO A 43 -0.95 27.23 4.47
N GLU A 44 0.11 27.68 3.80
CA GLU A 44 0.69 27.02 2.62
C GLU A 44 1.31 25.66 2.98
N ALA A 45 2.04 25.60 4.10
CA ALA A 45 2.64 24.36 4.59
C ALA A 45 1.56 23.34 4.98
N ARG A 46 0.50 23.81 5.64
CA ARG A 46 -0.64 22.96 6.01
C ARG A 46 -1.37 22.43 4.77
N GLU A 47 -1.57 23.25 3.76
CA GLU A 47 -2.21 22.83 2.52
C GLU A 47 -1.36 21.81 1.74
N ALA A 48 -0.04 22.04 1.67
CA ALA A 48 0.90 21.10 1.05
C ALA A 48 0.87 19.74 1.75
N TYR A 49 0.88 19.72 3.09
CA TYR A 49 0.74 18.49 3.87
C TYR A 49 -0.58 17.77 3.58
N LEU A 50 -1.71 18.48 3.62
CA LEU A 50 -3.03 17.88 3.37
C LEU A 50 -3.18 17.34 1.94
N ARG A 51 -2.44 17.89 0.99
CA ARG A 51 -2.35 17.37 -0.38
C ARG A 51 -1.54 16.09 -0.42
N ALA A 52 -0.31 16.11 0.12
CA ALA A 52 0.55 14.93 0.19
C ALA A 52 -0.12 13.76 0.92
N ARG A 53 -0.82 14.03 2.03
CA ARG A 53 -1.60 13.04 2.78
C ARG A 53 -2.69 12.38 1.94
N ARG A 54 -3.43 13.19 1.17
CA ARG A 54 -4.47 12.68 0.25
C ARG A 54 -3.90 11.83 -0.87
N ASP A 55 -2.81 12.29 -1.48
CA ASP A 55 -2.16 11.58 -2.58
C ASP A 55 -1.62 10.24 -2.11
N TRP A 56 -1.04 10.19 -0.92
CA TRP A 56 -0.61 8.95 -0.26
C TRP A 56 -1.80 8.03 0.04
N ALA A 57 -2.84 8.52 0.70
CA ALA A 57 -4.03 7.72 1.03
C ALA A 57 -4.64 7.08 -0.22
N ARG A 58 -4.76 7.86 -1.31
CA ARG A 58 -5.25 7.36 -2.59
C ARG A 58 -4.34 6.29 -3.21
N ALA A 59 -3.03 6.40 -3.04
CA ALA A 59 -2.10 5.37 -3.50
C ALA A 59 -2.21 4.10 -2.66
N ALA A 60 -2.29 4.25 -1.33
CA ALA A 60 -2.43 3.16 -0.38
C ALA A 60 -3.73 2.37 -0.58
N GLU A 61 -4.87 3.05 -0.77
CA GLU A 61 -6.17 2.41 -1.05
C GLU A 61 -6.17 1.54 -2.31
N ARG A 62 -5.28 1.84 -3.28
CA ARG A 62 -5.19 1.06 -4.52
C ARG A 62 -4.38 -0.22 -4.37
N LEU A 63 -3.47 -0.30 -3.39
CA LEU A 63 -2.52 -1.41 -3.25
C LEU A 63 -3.23 -2.74 -2.95
N PRO A 64 -4.15 -2.85 -1.97
CA PRO A 64 -4.87 -4.09 -1.70
C PRO A 64 -5.61 -4.60 -2.95
N GLY A 65 -6.33 -3.71 -3.65
CA GLY A 65 -7.04 -4.08 -4.87
C GLY A 65 -6.12 -4.55 -6.01
N CYS A 66 -4.89 -4.02 -6.09
CA CYS A 66 -3.89 -4.51 -7.04
C CYS A 66 -3.38 -5.92 -6.67
N LEU A 67 -3.13 -6.18 -5.39
CA LEU A 67 -2.67 -7.48 -4.89
C LEU A 67 -3.74 -8.55 -5.06
N GLU A 68 -5.00 -8.24 -4.77
CA GLU A 68 -6.13 -9.15 -4.99
C GLU A 68 -6.29 -9.53 -6.47
N ARG A 69 -6.19 -8.56 -7.38
CA ARG A 69 -6.22 -8.85 -8.82
C ARG A 69 -5.04 -9.71 -9.27
N ALA A 70 -3.85 -9.49 -8.70
CA ALA A 70 -2.69 -10.32 -8.98
C ALA A 70 -2.92 -11.75 -8.48
N ARG A 71 -3.43 -11.92 -7.25
CA ARG A 71 -3.77 -13.24 -6.67
C ARG A 71 -4.77 -14.00 -7.55
N ALA A 72 -5.82 -13.33 -7.99
CA ALA A 72 -6.81 -13.91 -8.91
C ALA A 72 -6.17 -14.37 -10.22
N ALA A 73 -5.34 -13.52 -10.86
CA ALA A 73 -4.67 -13.87 -12.11
C ALA A 73 -3.73 -15.07 -11.97
N PHE A 74 -2.95 -15.16 -10.88
CA PHE A 74 -2.11 -16.33 -10.62
C PHE A 74 -2.93 -17.59 -10.34
N GLY A 75 -4.07 -17.48 -9.64
CA GLY A 75 -5.00 -18.60 -9.45
C GLY A 75 -5.56 -19.14 -10.76
N GLU A 76 -5.96 -18.25 -11.68
CA GLU A 76 -6.41 -18.64 -13.02
C GLU A 76 -5.29 -19.33 -13.83
N LEU A 77 -4.07 -18.81 -13.79
CA LEU A 77 -2.93 -19.42 -14.48
C LEU A 77 -2.58 -20.80 -13.90
N SER A 78 -2.64 -20.96 -12.58
CA SER A 78 -2.35 -22.23 -11.90
C SER A 78 -3.42 -23.29 -12.15
N SER A 79 -4.68 -22.92 -12.37
CA SER A 79 -5.77 -23.87 -12.63
C SER A 79 -5.81 -24.37 -14.09
N ARG A 80 -5.11 -23.67 -15.00
CA ARG A 80 -5.00 -24.02 -16.43
C ARG A 80 -3.70 -24.76 -16.78
N ALA A 81 -2.76 -24.85 -15.85
CA ALA A 81 -1.44 -25.47 -16.01
C ALA A 81 -1.42 -26.91 -15.49
#